data_AF-A0A8H7C3R6-F1
#
_entry.id   AF-A0A8H7C3R6-F1
#
_cell.length_a   1.000
_cell.length_b   1.000
_cell.length_c   1.000
_cell.angle_alpha   90.00
_cell.angle_beta   90.00
_cell.angle_gamma   90.00
#
_symmetry.space_group_name_H-M   'P 1'
#
loop_
_entity.id
_entity.type
_entity.pdbx_description
1 polymer ?
#
loop_
_entity_poly.entity_id
_entity_poly.type
_entity_poly.pdbx_seq_one_letter_code
_entity_poly.pdbx_strand_id
1 'polypeptide(L)'
;MVNIPKTRRTYCKGKTCKKHTPHKSGYGGQTKPVFHKKAKTTKKVVLRLECNVCKYKMQLSLKRCKHFELGGEKKTKGAALTF
;
A
#
# COMPACT_ATOMS: atom_id res chain seq x y z
N MET A 1 7.63 -34.57 29.21
CA MET A 1 7.79 -33.15 28.82
C MET A 1 7.38 -33.01 27.36
N VAL A 2 6.49 -32.07 27.01
CA VAL A 2 5.97 -31.91 25.64
C VAL A 2 6.70 -30.79 24.89
N ASN A 3 7.16 -31.08 23.67
CA ASN A 3 7.85 -30.13 22.80
C ASN A 3 6.86 -29.55 21.76
N ILE A 4 6.70 -28.22 21.73
CA ILE A 4 5.77 -27.52 20.83
C ILE A 4 6.56 -26.71 19.78
N PRO A 5 6.23 -26.82 18.48
CA PRO A 5 6.91 -26.07 17.43
C PRO A 5 6.62 -24.56 17.50
N LYS A 6 7.61 -23.72 17.22
CA LYS A 6 7.54 -22.23 17.28
C LYS A 6 6.66 -21.60 16.19
N THR A 7 6.40 -22.33 15.12
CA THR A 7 5.50 -21.91 14.03
C THR A 7 4.60 -23.07 13.64
N ARG A 8 3.30 -22.81 13.52
CA ARG A 8 2.30 -23.80 13.12
C ARG A 8 1.46 -23.22 11.99
N ARG A 9 1.23 -24.00 10.94
CA ARG A 9 0.25 -23.63 9.91
C ARG A 9 -1.14 -23.87 10.48
N THR A 10 -1.90 -22.81 10.69
CA THR A 10 -3.26 -22.90 11.22
C THR A 10 -4.18 -21.99 10.43
N TYR A 11 -5.48 -22.22 10.56
CA TYR A 11 -6.48 -21.40 9.92
C TYR A 11 -6.47 -19.99 10.50
N CYS A 12 -6.23 -18.99 9.65
CA CYS A 12 -6.30 -17.59 10.04
C CYS A 12 -7.74 -17.10 9.94
N LYS A 13 -8.37 -16.84 11.10
CA LYS A 13 -9.70 -16.21 11.17
C LYS A 13 -9.71 -14.72 10.76
N GLY A 14 -8.55 -14.15 10.45
CA GLY A 14 -8.44 -12.78 9.94
C GLY A 14 -9.34 -12.60 8.73
N LYS A 15 -10.13 -11.51 8.71
CA LYS A 15 -11.20 -11.28 7.73
C LYS A 15 -10.73 -11.44 6.27
N THR A 16 -9.47 -11.08 5.98
CA THR A 16 -8.84 -11.14 4.66
C THR A 16 -8.07 -12.43 4.38
N CYS A 17 -7.74 -13.22 5.40
CA CYS A 17 -6.89 -14.40 5.25
C CYS A 17 -7.73 -15.66 5.07
N LYS A 18 -8.72 -15.94 5.95
CA LYS A 18 -9.66 -17.10 5.92
C LYS A 18 -9.08 -18.39 5.31
N LYS A 19 -7.81 -18.66 5.57
CA LYS A 19 -7.03 -19.74 4.96
C LYS A 19 -5.91 -20.14 5.90
N HIS A 20 -5.31 -21.29 5.63
CA HIS A 20 -4.19 -21.78 6.41
C HIS A 20 -2.93 -20.96 6.14
N THR A 21 -2.54 -20.15 7.12
CA THR A 21 -1.29 -19.38 7.06
C THR A 21 -0.33 -19.82 8.16
N PRO A 22 0.99 -19.62 8.00
CA PRO A 22 1.94 -19.86 9.08
C PRO A 22 1.71 -18.86 10.21
N HIS A 23 1.32 -19.35 11.38
CA HIS A 23 1.17 -18.57 12.61
C HIS A 23 2.32 -18.89 13.55
N LYS A 24 2.70 -17.90 14.37
CA LYS A 24 3.53 -18.19 15.52
C LYS A 24 2.69 -18.83 16.61
N SER A 25 3.21 -19.92 17.16
CA SER A 25 2.60 -20.71 18.22
C SER A 25 3.38 -20.50 19.52
N GLY A 26 2.66 -20.38 20.64
CA GLY A 26 3.21 -20.12 21.97
C GLY A 26 2.96 -18.69 22.49
N TYR A 27 3.39 -18.40 23.72
CA TYR A 27 3.13 -17.16 24.46
C TYR A 27 4.08 -15.98 24.12
N GLY A 28 4.81 -16.05 23.00
CA GLY A 28 6.05 -15.30 22.75
C GLY A 28 5.93 -13.89 22.16
N GLY A 29 4.81 -13.19 22.32
CA GLY A 29 4.66 -11.79 21.94
C GLY A 29 5.01 -11.45 20.48
N GLN A 30 5.40 -10.19 20.22
CA GLN A 30 5.46 -9.65 18.86
C GLN A 30 6.50 -10.29 17.94
N THR A 31 7.78 -10.48 18.25
CA THR A 31 8.66 -11.45 17.52
C THR A 31 8.98 -11.23 16.00
N LYS A 32 8.19 -10.45 15.23
CA LYS A 32 8.53 -9.90 13.90
C LYS A 32 8.72 -8.39 14.04
N PRO A 33 9.71 -7.79 13.37
CA PRO A 33 10.03 -6.38 13.54
C PRO A 33 8.87 -5.49 13.05
N VAL A 34 8.49 -4.52 13.87
CA VAL A 34 7.59 -3.43 13.49
C VAL A 34 8.46 -2.24 13.11
N PHE A 35 8.26 -1.69 11.92
CA PHE A 35 9.06 -0.57 11.45
C PHE A 35 8.49 0.75 11.99
N HIS A 36 9.21 1.40 12.91
CA HIS A 36 8.78 2.65 13.55
C HIS A 36 9.40 3.91 12.93
N LYS A 37 10.55 3.81 12.25
CA LYS A 37 11.33 4.96 11.77
C LYS A 37 10.99 5.35 10.33
N LYS A 38 9.77 5.84 10.07
CA LYS A 38 9.38 6.35 8.74
C LYS A 38 10.08 7.69 8.42
N ALA A 39 10.90 7.72 7.37
CA ALA A 39 11.62 8.94 6.95
C ALA A 39 10.97 9.66 5.75
N LYS A 40 10.36 8.93 4.81
CA LYS A 40 9.80 9.54 3.60
C LYS A 40 8.40 10.11 3.87
N THR A 41 8.20 11.37 3.53
CA THR A 41 6.92 12.10 3.69
C THR A 41 5.99 11.93 2.49
N THR A 42 6.53 11.58 1.32
CA THR A 42 5.79 11.39 0.07
C THR A 42 5.87 9.96 -0.43
N LYS A 43 5.04 9.61 -1.42
CA LYS A 43 5.08 8.31 -2.12
C LYS A 43 5.25 8.55 -3.62
N LYS A 44 5.69 7.52 -4.36
CA LYS A 44 5.60 7.54 -5.83
C LYS A 44 4.16 7.20 -6.19
N VAL A 45 3.48 8.12 -6.88
CA VAL A 45 2.13 7.87 -7.39
C VAL A 45 2.25 6.98 -8.63
N VAL A 46 1.40 5.95 -8.73
CA VAL A 46 1.34 5.07 -9.90
C VAL A 46 0.00 5.29 -10.56
N LEU A 47 0.02 5.67 -11.84
CA LEU A 47 -1.17 5.84 -12.65
C LEU A 47 -1.57 4.48 -13.23
N ARG A 48 -2.87 4.19 -13.19
CA ARG A 48 -3.46 3.05 -13.89
C ARG A 48 -4.10 3.57 -15.17
N LEU A 49 -3.50 3.21 -16.30
CA LEU A 49 -4.01 3.54 -17.63
C LEU A 49 -4.84 2.37 -18.13
N GLU A 50 -6.08 2.62 -18.53
CA GLU A 50 -6.98 1.60 -19.07
C GLU A 50 -7.38 1.98 -20.50
N CYS A 51 -7.22 1.02 -21.43
CA CYS A 51 -7.68 1.21 -22.81
C CYS A 51 -9.21 1.12 -22.86
N ASN A 52 -9.88 2.13 -23.40
CA ASN A 52 -11.34 2.15 -23.45
C ASN A 52 -11.93 1.04 -24.35
N VAL A 53 -11.19 0.62 -25.39
CA VAL A 53 -11.62 -0.39 -26.38
C VAL A 53 -11.36 -1.81 -25.87
N CYS A 54 -10.10 -2.17 -25.60
CA CYS A 54 -9.73 -3.54 -25.25
C CYS A 54 -9.60 -3.81 -23.74
N LYS A 55 -9.81 -2.80 -22.89
CA LYS A 55 -9.73 -2.89 -21.40
C LYS A 55 -8.36 -3.32 -20.85
N TYR A 56 -7.33 -3.33 -21.70
CA TYR A 56 -5.95 -3.55 -21.26
C TYR A 56 -5.52 -2.48 -20.26
N LYS A 57 -4.77 -2.90 -19.23
CA LYS A 57 -4.38 -2.05 -18.10
C LYS A 57 -2.87 -2.00 -17.96
N MET A 58 -2.33 -0.79 -17.92
CA MET A 58 -0.91 -0.53 -17.73
C MET A 58 -0.68 0.35 -16.50
N GLN A 59 0.45 0.14 -15.82
CA GLN A 59 0.87 0.94 -14.66
C GLN A 59 2.04 1.84 -15.05
N LEU A 60 1.95 3.13 -14.74
CA LEU A 60 3.02 4.10 -14.95
C LEU A 60 3.38 4.78 -13.64
N SER A 61 4.62 4.65 -13.19
CA SER A 61 5.10 5.30 -11.96
C SER A 61 5.60 6.71 -12.21
N LEU A 62 5.11 7.68 -11.43
CA LEU A 62 5.59 9.06 -11.43
C LEU A 62 6.73 9.27 -10.43
N LYS A 63 7.41 10.42 -10.55
CA LYS A 63 8.34 10.93 -9.53
C LYS A 63 7.55 11.34 -8.27
N ARG A 64 8.26 11.46 -7.14
CA ARG A 64 7.65 11.86 -5.86
C ARG A 64 7.23 13.33 -5.93
N CYS A 65 5.98 13.61 -5.56
CA CYS A 65 5.41 14.94 -5.44
C CYS A 65 4.68 15.06 -4.09
N LYS A 66 4.54 16.29 -3.56
CA LYS A 66 3.80 16.56 -2.31
C LYS A 66 2.30 16.68 -2.56
N HIS A 67 1.94 17.40 -3.62
CA HIS A 67 0.57 17.59 -4.10
C HIS A 67 0.46 16.94 -5.47
N PHE A 68 -0.56 16.12 -5.65
CA PHE A 68 -0.91 15.48 -6.91
C PHE A 68 -2.42 15.51 -7.04
N GLU A 69 -2.91 16.07 -8.14
CA GLU A 69 -4.32 16.12 -8.49
C GLU A 69 -4.49 15.58 -9.92
N LEU A 70 -5.61 14.89 -10.15
CA LEU A 70 -5.98 14.38 -11.47
C LEU A 70 -7.24 15.11 -11.90
N GLY A 71 -7.22 15.76 -13.07
CA GLY A 71 -8.37 16.52 -13.58
C GLY A 71 -8.52 17.93 -13.03
N GLY A 72 -7.44 18.53 -12.51
CA GLY A 72 -7.43 19.94 -12.07
C GLY A 72 -7.63 20.92 -13.23
N GLU A 73 -7.94 22.17 -12.86
CA GLU A 73 -8.17 23.23 -13.84
C GLU A 73 -6.87 23.62 -14.56
N LYS A 74 -7.00 23.89 -15.86
CA LYS A 74 -5.87 24.40 -16.65
C LYS A 74 -5.60 25.83 -16.24
N LYS A 75 -4.34 26.15 -15.96
CA LYS A 75 -3.92 27.51 -15.66
C LYS A 75 -4.23 28.44 -16.86
N THR A 76 -4.93 29.54 -16.60
CA THR A 76 -5.14 30.62 -17.58
C THR A 76 -3.86 31.43 -17.73
N LYS A 77 -3.53 31.83 -18.97
CA LYS A 77 -2.36 32.67 -19.24
C LYS A 77 -2.74 34.14 -19.04
N GLY A 78 -1.98 34.87 -18.22
CA GLY A 78 -2.12 36.33 -18.06
C GLY A 78 -3.32 36.80 -17.23
N ALA A 79 -3.96 35.91 -16.47
CA ALA A 79 -5.04 36.33 -15.57
C ALA A 79 -4.48 37.16 -14.39
N ALA A 80 -5.14 38.26 -14.08
CA ALA A 80 -4.84 39.07 -12.91
C ALA A 80 -5.12 38.27 -11.63
N LEU A 81 -4.23 38.39 -10.65
CA LEU A 81 -4.46 37.83 -9.32
C LEU A 81 -5.62 38.58 -8.67
N THR A 82 -6.65 37.86 -8.25
CA THR A 82 -7.70 38.42 -7.39
C THR A 82 -7.18 38.42 -5.96
N PHE A 83 -7.10 39.61 -5.36
CA PHE A 83 -6.73 39.81 -3.96
C PHE A 83 -7.95 39.74 -3.05
#